data_AF-A0A971SKX4-F1
#
_entry.id   AF-A0A971SKX4-F1
#
_cell.length_a   1.000
_cell.length_b   1.000
_cell.length_c   1.000
_cell.angle_alpha   90.00
_cell.angle_beta   90.00
_cell.angle_gamma   90.00
#
_symmetry.space_group_name_H-M   'P 1'
#
loop_
_entity.id
_entity.type
_entity.pdbx_description
1 polymer ?
#
loop_
_entity_poly.entity_id
_entity_poly.type
_entity_poly.pdbx_seq_one_letter_code
_entity_poly.pdbx_strand_id
1 'polypeptide(L)'
;MEKCLLSIDWDYFIYTRHPMGSYSENKKSLIDFWYKRYLQAKARGEDIQKAFQLSAELEEFWTKIKKYFTFADKIKTYVSDSHTLSYKIAKESKCQAVCLFDAHADLGYGGLPALNFEVNCSNWLGKLLKEKQIEEAYIFYSPYTTEKPEYFQPLNSIYKIRYCAFDDLEGKSYAAVAIHICRSGVWTPPWLDEKFYQFIAALGLPYEIVNCPERKWDPDHISLADKVNYLIAS
;
A
#
# COMPACT_ATOMS: atom_id res chain seq x y z
N MET A 1 -19.67 7.63 15.37
CA MET A 1 -19.05 6.74 14.35
C MET A 1 -18.14 7.62 13.52
N GLU A 2 -16.83 7.46 13.66
CA GLU A 2 -15.85 8.30 12.97
C GLU A 2 -15.89 8.00 11.46
N LYS A 3 -15.93 9.05 10.63
CA LYS A 3 -15.85 8.90 9.18
C LYS A 3 -14.40 8.60 8.80
N CYS A 4 -14.12 7.42 8.28
CA CYS A 4 -12.77 7.03 7.94
C CYS A 4 -12.59 6.71 6.45
N LEU A 5 -11.37 6.96 5.96
CA LEU A 5 -10.85 6.31 4.77
C LEU A 5 -10.32 4.93 5.18
N LEU A 6 -10.79 3.88 4.51
CA LEU A 6 -10.14 2.57 4.57
C LEU A 6 -9.10 2.50 3.45
N SER A 7 -7.83 2.63 3.81
CA SER A 7 -6.69 2.62 2.89
C SER A 7 -5.94 1.31 3.03
N ILE A 8 -5.80 0.55 1.94
CA ILE A 8 -5.19 -0.78 1.93
C ILE A 8 -4.09 -0.77 0.88
N ASP A 9 -2.85 -1.02 1.29
CA ASP A 9 -1.77 -1.32 0.36
C ASP A 9 -1.69 -2.83 0.11
N TRP A 10 -1.40 -3.22 -1.12
CA TRP A 10 -1.25 -4.60 -1.52
C TRP A 10 -0.04 -5.28 -0.86
N ASP A 11 1.01 -4.52 -0.55
CA ASP A 11 2.17 -5.06 0.15
C ASP A 11 1.87 -5.52 1.59
N TYR A 12 0.72 -5.11 2.17
CA TYR A 12 0.22 -5.61 3.44
C TYR A 12 0.19 -7.15 3.47
N PHE A 13 -0.18 -7.76 2.34
CA PHE A 13 -0.31 -9.21 2.22
C PHE A 13 0.96 -9.90 1.74
N ILE A 14 2.02 -9.18 1.40
CA ILE A 14 3.17 -9.77 0.70
C ILE A 14 4.33 -9.96 1.67
N TYR A 15 4.65 -11.22 1.94
CA TYR A 15 5.92 -11.58 2.52
C TYR A 15 7.03 -11.50 1.48
N THR A 16 8.18 -10.92 1.86
CA THR A 16 9.42 -10.99 1.10
C THR A 16 10.56 -11.47 1.99
N ARG A 17 11.42 -12.35 1.46
CA ARG A 17 12.63 -12.80 2.19
C ARG A 17 13.64 -11.67 2.43
N HIS A 18 13.63 -10.65 1.57
CA HIS A 18 14.59 -9.55 1.63
C HIS A 18 13.86 -8.21 1.69
N PRO A 19 14.27 -7.29 2.60
CA PRO A 19 13.70 -5.95 2.65
C PRO A 19 13.85 -5.25 1.30
N MET A 20 12.75 -4.68 0.82
CA MET A 20 12.76 -3.81 -0.34
C MET A 20 13.39 -2.47 0.05
N GLY A 21 14.32 -1.96 -0.76
CA GLY A 21 14.86 -0.62 -0.56
C GLY A 21 13.85 0.49 -0.82
N SER A 22 14.24 1.73 -0.54
CA SER A 22 13.50 2.92 -0.95
C SER A 22 13.69 3.16 -2.44
N TYR A 23 12.60 3.19 -3.20
CA TYR A 23 12.61 3.41 -4.64
C TYR A 23 11.64 4.53 -5.00
N SER A 24 11.98 5.32 -6.03
CA SER A 24 11.10 6.35 -6.55
C SER A 24 10.10 5.74 -7.52
N GLU A 25 8.80 5.97 -7.29
CA GLU A 25 7.76 5.61 -8.24
C GLU A 25 7.91 6.41 -9.53
N ASN A 26 8.33 5.77 -10.62
CA ASN A 26 8.35 6.40 -11.94
C ASN A 26 7.69 5.47 -12.98
N LYS A 27 6.77 6.01 -13.80
CA LYS A 27 5.90 5.20 -14.68
C LYS A 27 6.65 4.38 -15.74
N LYS A 28 7.84 4.83 -16.15
CA LYS A 28 8.69 4.10 -17.11
C LYS A 28 9.50 2.98 -16.44
N SER A 29 9.66 2.98 -15.11
CA SER A 29 10.54 2.04 -14.42
C SER A 29 9.84 0.89 -13.69
N LEU A 30 8.52 0.94 -13.46
CA LEU A 30 7.88 -0.02 -12.55
C LEU A 30 8.08 -1.47 -12.97
N ILE A 31 7.72 -1.81 -14.21
CA ILE A 31 7.86 -3.19 -14.72
C ILE A 31 9.32 -3.50 -15.07
N ASP A 32 10.05 -2.55 -15.62
CA ASP A 32 11.47 -2.67 -15.99
C ASP A 32 12.33 -3.01 -14.76
N PHE A 33 12.00 -2.44 -13.60
CA PHE A 33 12.69 -2.70 -12.35
C PHE A 33 12.48 -4.13 -11.86
N TRP A 34 11.29 -4.69 -12.04
CA TRP A 34 11.03 -6.10 -11.76
C TRP A 34 11.76 -7.03 -12.72
N TYR A 35 11.83 -6.69 -14.01
CA TYR A 35 12.65 -7.45 -14.97
C TYR A 35 14.13 -7.38 -14.63
N LYS A 36 14.65 -6.21 -14.24
CA LYS A 36 16.04 -6.05 -13.76
C LYS A 36 16.34 -6.99 -12.61
N ARG A 37 15.46 -7.00 -11.59
CA ARG A 37 15.57 -7.89 -10.43
C ARG A 37 15.54 -9.36 -10.82
N TYR A 38 14.64 -9.74 -11.73
CA TYR A 38 14.56 -11.10 -12.25
C TYR A 38 15.85 -11.51 -12.97
N LEU A 39 16.38 -10.67 -13.86
CA LEU A 39 17.62 -10.94 -14.58
C LEU A 39 18.82 -11.08 -13.62
N GLN A 40 18.90 -10.22 -12.61
CA GLN A 40 19.95 -10.27 -11.59
C GLN A 40 19.84 -11.52 -10.71
N ALA A 41 18.64 -11.91 -10.29
CA ALA A 41 18.41 -13.14 -9.52
C ALA A 41 18.75 -14.38 -10.36
N LYS A 42 18.29 -14.41 -11.61
CA LYS A 42 18.60 -15.51 -12.55
C LYS A 42 20.10 -15.67 -12.78
N ALA A 43 20.85 -14.56 -12.87
CA ALA A 43 22.32 -14.60 -12.98
C ALA A 43 23.00 -15.21 -11.73
N ARG A 44 22.36 -15.14 -10.56
CA ARG A 44 22.80 -15.82 -9.32
C ARG A 44 22.27 -17.25 -9.18
N GLY A 45 21.51 -17.76 -10.15
CA GLY A 45 20.85 -19.06 -10.05
C GLY A 45 19.64 -19.07 -9.11
N GLU A 46 19.09 -17.90 -8.79
CA GLU A 46 17.93 -17.74 -7.91
C GLU A 46 16.64 -17.58 -8.71
N ASP A 47 15.55 -18.15 -8.19
CA ASP A 47 14.19 -17.86 -8.65
C ASP A 47 13.58 -16.80 -7.72
N ILE A 48 13.51 -15.56 -8.21
CA ILE A 48 12.98 -14.44 -7.45
C ILE A 48 11.52 -14.63 -7.05
N GLN A 49 10.72 -15.38 -7.82
CA GLN A 49 9.30 -15.56 -7.53
C GLN A 49 9.11 -16.30 -6.21
N LYS A 50 10.01 -17.25 -5.90
CA LYS A 50 10.02 -18.00 -4.63
C LYS A 50 10.41 -17.17 -3.40
N ALA A 51 10.91 -15.95 -3.59
CA ALA A 51 11.21 -15.04 -2.50
C ALA A 51 9.97 -14.30 -1.97
N PHE A 52 8.83 -14.42 -2.65
CA PHE A 52 7.59 -13.73 -2.31
C PHE A 52 6.47 -14.72 -2.03
N GLN A 53 5.67 -14.46 -1.00
CA GLN A 53 4.52 -15.27 -0.63
C GLN A 53 3.37 -14.36 -0.20
N LEU A 54 2.14 -14.79 -0.47
CA LEU A 54 0.95 -14.09 0.01
C LEU A 54 0.58 -14.60 1.41
N SER A 55 0.16 -13.69 2.26
CA SER A 55 -0.40 -13.97 3.59
C SER A 55 -1.65 -14.84 3.46
N ALA A 56 -1.80 -15.79 4.37
CA ALA A 56 -3.05 -16.54 4.52
C ALA A 56 -4.23 -15.63 4.90
N GLU A 57 -3.96 -14.45 5.47
CA GLU A 57 -4.99 -13.48 5.85
C GLU A 57 -5.75 -12.91 4.65
N LEU A 58 -5.19 -13.00 3.44
CA LEU A 58 -5.78 -12.48 2.21
C LEU A 58 -7.21 -13.00 1.99
N GLU A 59 -7.42 -14.30 2.22
CA GLU A 59 -8.70 -14.99 1.94
C GLU A 59 -9.82 -14.54 2.89
N GLU A 60 -9.48 -14.18 4.14
CA GLU A 60 -10.44 -13.78 5.16
C GLU A 60 -10.57 -12.26 5.33
N PHE A 61 -9.69 -11.50 4.68
CA PHE A 61 -9.53 -10.07 4.92
C PHE A 61 -10.84 -9.30 4.77
N TRP A 62 -11.53 -9.44 3.63
CA TRP A 62 -12.79 -8.71 3.41
C TRP A 62 -13.90 -9.13 4.35
N THR A 63 -13.93 -10.39 4.78
CA THR A 63 -14.87 -10.87 5.80
C THR A 63 -14.60 -10.18 7.14
N LYS A 64 -13.33 -10.05 7.54
CA LYS A 64 -12.94 -9.32 8.75
C LYS A 64 -13.26 -7.83 8.64
N ILE A 65 -12.94 -7.20 7.52
CA ILE A 65 -13.28 -5.78 7.28
C ILE A 65 -14.79 -5.55 7.39
N LYS A 66 -15.62 -6.36 6.71
CA LYS A 66 -17.08 -6.21 6.74
C LYS A 66 -17.69 -6.47 8.13
N LYS A 67 -16.98 -7.17 9.02
CA LYS A 67 -17.38 -7.37 10.42
C LYS A 67 -17.23 -6.08 11.25
N TYR A 68 -16.17 -5.30 11.02
CA TYR A 68 -15.80 -4.16 11.88
C TYR A 68 -16.08 -2.78 11.26
N PHE A 69 -16.21 -2.72 9.93
CA PHE A 69 -16.44 -1.48 9.19
C PHE A 69 -17.85 -1.47 8.61
N THR A 70 -18.60 -0.40 8.91
CA THR A 70 -19.85 -0.11 8.22
C THR A 70 -19.52 0.73 6.98
N PHE A 71 -19.93 0.27 5.81
CA PHE A 71 -19.74 1.01 4.56
C PHE A 71 -20.89 1.98 4.35
N ALA A 72 -20.55 3.24 4.05
CA ALA A 72 -21.55 4.24 3.72
C ALA A 72 -22.33 3.87 2.44
N ASP A 73 -23.59 4.31 2.36
CA ASP A 73 -24.37 4.18 1.13
C ASP A 73 -23.64 4.84 -0.04
N LYS A 74 -23.50 4.11 -1.16
CA LYS A 74 -22.77 4.55 -2.37
C LYS A 74 -21.30 4.92 -2.09
N ILE A 75 -20.66 4.19 -1.18
CA ILE A 75 -19.21 4.29 -0.94
C ILE A 75 -18.43 4.26 -2.27
N LYS A 76 -17.43 5.15 -2.38
CA LYS A 76 -16.52 5.16 -3.52
C LYS A 76 -15.30 4.31 -3.22
N THR A 77 -14.97 3.42 -4.14
CA THR A 77 -13.77 2.59 -4.09
C THR A 77 -12.81 3.03 -5.19
N TYR A 78 -11.56 3.26 -4.83
CA TYR A 78 -10.51 3.64 -5.75
C TYR A 78 -9.42 2.57 -5.78
N VAL A 79 -8.91 2.27 -6.95
CA VAL A 79 -7.76 1.39 -7.16
C VAL A 79 -6.67 2.19 -7.85
N SER A 80 -5.48 2.26 -7.26
CA SER A 80 -4.35 2.99 -7.86
C SER A 80 -3.03 2.24 -7.70
N ASP A 81 -1.99 2.72 -8.37
CA ASP A 81 -0.63 2.18 -8.22
C ASP A 81 0.19 2.89 -7.14
N SER A 82 -0.27 4.06 -6.66
CA SER A 82 0.48 4.96 -5.80
C SER A 82 -0.35 5.36 -4.59
N HIS A 83 0.19 5.16 -3.40
CA HIS A 83 -0.57 5.42 -2.17
C HIS A 83 -0.83 6.89 -1.91
N THR A 84 -0.09 7.78 -2.59
CA THR A 84 -0.29 9.23 -2.59
C THR A 84 -1.75 9.63 -2.88
N LEU A 85 -2.51 8.83 -3.65
CA LEU A 85 -3.92 9.10 -3.93
C LEU A 85 -4.79 9.12 -2.65
N SER A 86 -4.43 8.38 -1.61
CA SER A 86 -5.10 8.36 -0.30
C SER A 86 -5.24 9.76 0.29
N TYR A 87 -4.19 10.59 0.17
CA TYR A 87 -4.22 11.97 0.68
C TYR A 87 -5.34 12.79 0.03
N LYS A 88 -5.50 12.68 -1.29
CA LYS A 88 -6.57 13.39 -2.02
C LYS A 88 -7.95 12.84 -1.63
N ILE A 89 -8.11 11.52 -1.60
CA ILE A 89 -9.38 10.87 -1.26
C ILE A 89 -9.85 11.27 0.15
N ALA A 90 -8.94 11.24 1.13
CA ALA A 90 -9.27 11.59 2.52
C ALA A 90 -9.79 13.02 2.64
N LYS A 91 -9.13 13.98 1.97
CA LYS A 91 -9.52 15.39 1.96
C LYS A 91 -10.86 15.62 1.27
N GLU A 92 -11.04 15.08 0.07
CA GLU A 92 -12.27 15.26 -0.72
C GLU A 92 -13.48 14.61 -0.05
N SER A 93 -13.28 13.47 0.61
CA SER A 93 -14.31 12.75 1.35
C SER A 93 -14.53 13.29 2.77
N LYS A 94 -13.75 14.29 3.19
CA LYS A 94 -13.79 14.90 4.53
C LYS A 94 -13.71 13.86 5.65
N CYS A 95 -12.75 12.95 5.51
CA CYS A 95 -12.51 11.92 6.52
C CYS A 95 -12.01 12.56 7.82
N GLN A 96 -12.46 12.03 8.95
CA GLN A 96 -11.95 12.38 10.28
C GLN A 96 -10.78 11.48 10.68
N ALA A 97 -10.74 10.26 10.15
CA ALA A 97 -9.69 9.30 10.42
C ALA A 97 -9.24 8.55 9.17
N VAL A 98 -8.08 7.93 9.25
CA VAL A 98 -7.60 6.94 8.27
C VAL A 98 -7.36 5.62 8.99
N CYS A 99 -7.88 4.54 8.44
CA CYS A 99 -7.50 3.18 8.79
C CYS A 99 -6.61 2.64 7.67
N LEU A 100 -5.32 2.50 7.95
CA LEU A 100 -4.27 2.10 7.03
C LEU A 100 -3.90 0.63 7.27
N PHE A 101 -4.07 -0.22 6.26
CA PHE A 101 -3.56 -1.60 6.24
C PHE A 101 -2.39 -1.66 5.27
N ASP A 102 -1.17 -1.77 5.79
CA ASP A 102 0.05 -1.55 5.01
C ASP A 102 1.27 -2.22 5.67
N ALA A 103 2.30 -2.56 4.91
CA ALA A 103 3.61 -2.88 5.48
C ALA A 103 4.33 -1.63 6.03
N HIS A 104 3.94 -0.44 5.62
CA HIS A 104 4.57 0.85 5.91
C HIS A 104 3.61 1.82 6.61
N ALA A 105 4.14 2.70 7.46
CA ALA A 105 3.32 3.67 8.17
C ALA A 105 2.97 4.91 7.33
N ASP A 106 3.78 5.22 6.30
CA ASP A 106 3.65 6.41 5.45
C ASP A 106 3.54 7.75 6.18
N LEU A 107 4.18 7.78 7.36
CA LEU A 107 4.21 8.93 8.27
C LEU A 107 5.33 9.92 7.92
N GLY A 108 6.22 9.61 6.98
CA GLY A 108 7.36 10.43 6.60
C GLY A 108 8.67 9.95 7.21
N TYR A 109 9.51 9.32 6.38
CA TYR A 109 10.84 8.86 6.79
C TYR A 109 11.77 10.05 7.07
N GLY A 110 12.43 10.04 8.23
CA GLY A 110 13.26 11.16 8.71
C GLY A 110 12.54 12.11 9.68
N GLY A 111 11.34 11.75 10.13
CA GLY A 111 10.61 12.46 11.19
C GLY A 111 9.91 13.73 10.70
N LEU A 112 9.69 14.70 11.60
CA LEU A 112 8.90 15.91 11.29
C LEU A 112 9.36 16.71 10.05
N PRO A 113 10.67 16.83 9.74
CA PRO A 113 11.11 17.49 8.51
C PRO A 113 10.55 16.85 7.23
N ALA A 114 10.30 15.53 7.23
CA ALA A 114 9.74 14.80 6.10
C ALA A 114 8.36 15.35 5.66
N LEU A 115 7.63 15.96 6.61
CA LEU A 115 6.31 16.53 6.37
C LEU A 115 6.37 17.94 5.74
N ASN A 116 7.55 18.52 5.58
CA ASN A 116 7.76 19.79 4.87
C ASN A 116 7.88 19.60 3.35
N PHE A 117 8.16 18.38 2.88
CA PHE A 117 8.21 18.07 1.46
C PHE A 117 6.80 17.98 0.85
N GLU A 118 6.75 17.90 -0.49
CA GLU A 118 5.53 17.60 -1.24
C GLU A 118 4.95 16.24 -0.83
N VAL A 119 3.64 16.07 -1.02
CA VAL A 119 2.94 14.81 -0.74
C VAL A 119 3.53 13.73 -1.65
N ASN A 120 3.94 12.61 -1.06
CA ASN A 120 4.40 11.42 -1.78
C ASN A 120 4.07 10.17 -0.95
N CYS A 121 4.34 8.96 -1.48
CA CYS A 121 3.98 7.72 -0.82
C CYS A 121 4.57 7.61 0.59
N SER A 122 5.79 8.09 0.82
CA SER A 122 6.39 7.96 2.15
C SER A 122 5.78 8.84 3.25
N ASN A 123 5.04 9.90 2.91
CA ASN A 123 4.64 10.93 3.88
C ASN A 123 3.16 11.33 3.83
N TRP A 124 2.35 10.71 2.96
CA TRP A 124 1.00 11.19 2.69
C TRP A 124 0.12 11.17 3.95
N LEU A 125 0.24 10.14 4.79
CA LEU A 125 -0.54 10.02 6.02
C LEU A 125 -0.08 11.03 7.07
N GLY A 126 1.23 11.14 7.27
CA GLY A 126 1.81 12.13 8.18
C GLY A 126 1.43 13.57 7.77
N LYS A 127 1.33 13.83 6.46
CA LYS A 127 0.95 15.14 5.92
C LYS A 127 -0.53 15.45 6.14
N LEU A 128 -1.43 14.47 6.04
CA LEU A 128 -2.84 14.63 6.43
C LEU A 128 -2.96 15.07 7.89
N LEU A 129 -2.22 14.45 8.80
CA LEU A 129 -2.20 14.79 10.23
C LEU A 129 -1.66 16.20 10.47
N LYS A 130 -0.51 16.52 9.88
CA LYS A 130 0.12 17.85 10.03
C LYS A 130 -0.77 18.98 9.54
N GLU A 131 -1.43 18.78 8.40
CA GLU A 131 -2.32 19.76 7.80
C GLU A 131 -3.74 19.74 8.39
N LYS A 132 -3.94 18.97 9.47
CA LYS A 132 -5.21 18.83 10.20
C LYS A 132 -6.38 18.45 9.28
N GLN A 133 -6.10 17.64 8.26
CA GLN A 133 -7.11 17.12 7.34
C GLN A 133 -7.82 15.90 7.93
N ILE A 134 -7.14 15.20 8.85
CA ILE A 134 -7.68 14.14 9.68
C ILE A 134 -7.28 14.39 11.13
N GLU A 135 -8.02 13.82 12.08
CA GLU A 135 -7.80 13.94 13.51
C GLU A 135 -6.96 12.77 14.04
N GLU A 136 -7.18 11.55 13.53
CA GLU A 136 -6.55 10.33 14.01
C GLU A 136 -6.13 9.40 12.85
N ALA A 137 -5.08 8.63 13.07
CA ALA A 137 -4.65 7.57 12.17
C ALA A 137 -4.55 6.24 12.93
N TYR A 138 -5.12 5.19 12.33
CA TYR A 138 -5.08 3.82 12.82
C TYR A 138 -4.29 2.99 11.82
N ILE A 139 -3.13 2.49 12.22
CA ILE A 139 -2.20 1.75 11.37
C ILE A 139 -2.23 0.28 11.77
N PHE A 140 -2.62 -0.56 10.84
CA PHE A 140 -2.63 -2.01 10.92
C PHE A 140 -1.46 -2.50 10.09
N TYR A 141 -0.35 -2.80 10.77
CA TYR A 141 0.83 -3.27 10.07
C TYR A 141 0.62 -4.67 9.50
N SER A 142 1.20 -4.89 8.33
CA SER A 142 1.43 -6.23 7.81
C SER A 142 2.06 -7.13 8.89
N PRO A 143 1.67 -8.40 9.00
CA PRO A 143 2.42 -9.39 9.78
C PRO A 143 3.89 -9.50 9.38
N TYR A 144 4.25 -9.01 8.19
CA TYR A 144 5.60 -9.03 7.63
C TYR A 144 6.30 -7.67 7.65
N THR A 145 5.72 -6.65 8.31
CA THR A 145 6.40 -5.35 8.42
C THR A 145 7.74 -5.49 9.12
N THR A 146 8.71 -4.71 8.67
CA THR A 146 9.97 -4.47 9.40
C THR A 146 9.94 -3.18 10.19
N GLU A 147 8.91 -2.35 10.01
CA GLU A 147 8.76 -1.10 10.73
C GLU A 147 8.32 -1.32 12.16
N LYS A 148 8.71 -0.38 13.02
CA LYS A 148 8.27 -0.38 14.41
C LYS A 148 7.72 0.99 14.77
N PRO A 149 6.67 1.07 15.61
CA PRO A 149 6.12 2.34 16.08
C PRO A 149 7.19 3.32 16.59
N GLU A 150 8.25 2.84 17.21
CA GLU A 150 9.32 3.66 17.79
C GLU A 150 10.09 4.47 16.73
N TYR A 151 10.12 4.01 15.47
CA TYR A 151 10.75 4.74 14.37
C TYR A 151 10.07 6.09 14.10
N PHE A 152 8.80 6.22 14.51
CA PHE A 152 7.99 7.42 14.30
C PHE A 152 7.67 8.14 15.63
N GLN A 153 8.43 7.88 16.70
CA GLN A 153 8.19 8.47 18.03
C GLN A 153 7.98 10.00 18.00
N PRO A 154 8.74 10.81 17.24
CA PRO A 154 8.50 12.24 17.17
C PRO A 154 7.09 12.60 16.69
N LEU A 155 6.57 11.88 15.69
CA LEU A 155 5.21 12.09 15.20
C LEU A 155 4.17 11.54 16.17
N ASN A 156 4.41 10.37 16.75
CA ASN A 156 3.52 9.75 17.75
C ASN A 156 3.33 10.61 18.99
N SER A 157 4.31 11.46 19.32
CA SER A 157 4.23 12.41 20.44
C SER A 157 3.38 13.66 20.16
N ILE A 158 3.09 13.95 18.89
CA ILE A 158 2.42 15.18 18.45
C ILE A 158 1.03 14.89 17.89
N TYR A 159 0.90 13.79 17.14
CA TYR A 159 -0.31 13.40 16.45
C TYR A 159 -0.93 12.16 17.08
N LYS A 160 -2.25 12.03 16.95
CA LYS A 160 -2.99 10.87 17.43
C LYS A 160 -2.84 9.71 16.45
N ILE A 161 -1.77 8.96 16.63
CA ILE A 161 -1.44 7.78 15.83
C ILE A 161 -1.58 6.55 16.72
N ARG A 162 -2.31 5.55 16.24
CA ARG A 162 -2.51 4.27 16.94
C ARG A 162 -2.07 3.15 16.02
N TYR A 163 -1.25 2.26 16.55
CA TYR A 163 -0.86 1.02 15.89
C TYR A 163 -1.73 -0.08 16.45
N CYS A 164 -2.49 -0.75 15.58
CA CYS A 164 -3.59 -1.62 15.96
C CYS A 164 -3.45 -3.02 15.34
N ALA A 165 -4.00 -4.00 16.05
CA ALA A 165 -4.33 -5.32 15.54
C ALA A 165 -5.85 -5.41 15.24
N PHE A 166 -6.27 -6.45 14.51
CA PHE A 166 -7.70 -6.68 14.24
C PHE A 166 -8.53 -6.78 15.52
N ASP A 167 -7.98 -7.33 16.61
CA ASP A 167 -8.67 -7.47 17.89
C ASP A 167 -8.96 -6.11 18.55
N ASP A 168 -8.16 -5.07 18.24
CA ASP A 168 -8.40 -3.71 18.72
C ASP A 168 -9.61 -3.03 18.05
N LEU A 169 -10.16 -3.65 17.00
CA LEU A 169 -11.40 -3.22 16.36
C LEU A 169 -12.65 -3.72 17.09
N GLU A 170 -12.51 -4.68 18.01
CA GLU A 170 -13.64 -5.27 18.73
C GLU A 170 -14.38 -4.20 19.57
N GLY A 171 -15.71 -4.20 19.47
CA GLY A 171 -16.56 -3.20 20.13
C GLY A 171 -16.52 -1.80 19.51
N LYS A 172 -15.72 -1.58 18.46
CA LYS A 172 -15.70 -0.33 17.68
C LYS A 172 -16.45 -0.52 16.37
N SER A 173 -17.14 0.54 15.93
CA SER A 173 -17.72 0.63 14.58
C SER A 173 -17.14 1.85 13.89
N TYR A 174 -16.46 1.63 12.79
CA TYR A 174 -15.91 2.67 11.93
C TYR A 174 -16.81 2.85 10.70
N ALA A 175 -17.08 4.10 10.33
CA ALA A 175 -17.88 4.41 9.15
C ALA A 175 -16.93 4.66 7.98
N ALA A 176 -16.69 3.65 7.15
CA ALA A 176 -15.90 3.83 5.94
C ALA A 176 -16.71 4.66 4.93
N VAL A 177 -16.22 5.85 4.59
CA VAL A 177 -16.85 6.76 3.62
C VAL A 177 -16.19 6.70 2.24
N ALA A 178 -14.98 6.15 2.18
CA ALA A 178 -14.25 5.83 0.96
C ALA A 178 -13.31 4.65 1.22
N ILE A 179 -13.02 3.89 0.17
CA ILE A 179 -12.02 2.81 0.16
C ILE A 179 -10.96 3.16 -0.87
N HIS A 180 -9.69 2.99 -0.51
CA HIS A 180 -8.59 3.04 -1.46
C HIS A 180 -7.79 1.75 -1.36
N ILE A 181 -7.58 1.10 -2.50
CA ILE A 181 -6.73 -0.08 -2.65
C ILE A 181 -5.54 0.31 -3.53
N CYS A 182 -4.35 0.31 -2.97
CA CYS A 182 -3.11 0.62 -3.67
C CYS A 182 -2.38 -0.65 -4.07
N ARG A 183 -1.81 -0.69 -5.27
CA ARG A 183 -0.93 -1.78 -5.70
C ARG A 183 0.51 -1.58 -5.25
N SER A 184 1.00 -0.34 -5.18
CA SER A 184 2.41 -0.03 -4.86
C SER A 184 3.40 -0.80 -5.74
N GLY A 185 3.25 -0.64 -7.06
CA GLY A 185 3.89 -1.47 -8.08
C GLY A 185 5.43 -1.54 -8.06
N VAL A 186 6.12 -0.65 -7.35
CA VAL A 186 7.59 -0.77 -7.15
C VAL A 186 7.94 -1.86 -6.12
N TRP A 187 7.08 -2.04 -5.12
CA TRP A 187 7.28 -2.94 -3.99
C TRP A 187 6.53 -4.26 -4.13
N THR A 188 5.44 -4.28 -4.92
CA THR A 188 4.67 -5.51 -5.16
C THR A 188 5.02 -6.16 -6.49
N PRO A 189 5.30 -7.47 -6.51
CA PRO A 189 5.75 -8.16 -7.71
C PRO A 189 4.62 -8.35 -8.74
N PRO A 190 4.91 -8.20 -10.05
CA PRO A 190 3.89 -8.26 -11.09
C PRO A 190 3.30 -9.66 -11.30
N TRP A 191 4.00 -10.73 -10.91
CA TRP A 191 3.43 -12.09 -10.94
C TRP A 191 2.36 -12.34 -9.86
N LEU A 192 2.11 -11.38 -8.97
CA LEU A 192 0.99 -11.42 -8.01
C LEU A 192 -0.20 -10.54 -8.45
N ASP A 193 -0.15 -9.90 -9.62
CA ASP A 193 -1.20 -8.98 -10.08
C ASP A 193 -2.55 -9.68 -10.28
N GLU A 194 -2.55 -10.93 -10.73
CA GLU A 194 -3.79 -11.70 -10.85
C GLU A 194 -4.49 -11.83 -9.48
N LYS A 195 -3.73 -12.11 -8.42
CA LYS A 195 -4.23 -12.21 -7.04
C LYS A 195 -4.69 -10.85 -6.50
N PHE A 196 -4.00 -9.77 -6.86
CA PHE A 196 -4.43 -8.41 -6.54
C PHE A 196 -5.81 -8.08 -7.16
N TYR A 197 -6.01 -8.40 -8.43
CA TYR A 197 -7.31 -8.16 -9.08
C TYR A 197 -8.42 -9.08 -8.54
N GLN A 198 -8.09 -10.34 -8.21
CA GLN A 198 -9.02 -11.23 -7.51
C GLN A 198 -9.42 -10.66 -6.14
N PHE A 199 -8.47 -10.11 -5.38
CA PHE A 199 -8.73 -9.45 -4.11
C PHE A 199 -9.65 -8.24 -4.26
N ILE A 200 -9.42 -7.38 -5.26
CA ILE A 200 -10.32 -6.24 -5.55
C ILE A 200 -11.73 -6.72 -5.90
N ALA A 201 -11.85 -7.74 -6.75
CA ALA A 201 -13.15 -8.29 -7.15
C ALA A 201 -13.92 -8.87 -5.96
N ALA A 202 -13.23 -9.52 -5.01
CA ALA A 202 -13.83 -10.11 -3.81
C ALA A 202 -14.46 -9.07 -2.85
N LEU A 203 -14.10 -7.78 -2.97
CA LEU A 203 -14.78 -6.71 -2.24
C LEU A 203 -16.28 -6.67 -2.59
N GLY A 204 -16.61 -6.91 -3.87
CA GLY A 204 -17.99 -6.92 -4.37
C GLY A 204 -18.62 -5.53 -4.52
N LEU A 205 -17.79 -4.48 -4.65
CA LEU A 205 -18.23 -3.10 -4.84
C LEU A 205 -17.72 -2.55 -6.19
N PRO A 206 -18.42 -1.59 -6.81
CA PRO A 206 -17.89 -0.87 -7.95
C PRO A 206 -16.65 -0.05 -7.55
N TYR A 207 -15.68 0.03 -8.44
CA TYR A 207 -14.43 0.76 -8.21
C TYR A 207 -13.96 1.53 -9.45
N GLU A 208 -13.18 2.58 -9.22
CA GLU A 208 -12.52 3.39 -10.24
C GLU A 208 -11.02 3.08 -10.25
N ILE A 209 -10.45 2.78 -11.41
CA ILE A 209 -9.00 2.63 -11.57
C ILE A 209 -8.39 3.99 -11.91
N VAL A 210 -7.45 4.46 -11.08
CA VAL A 210 -6.76 5.75 -11.22
C VAL A 210 -5.26 5.51 -11.36
N ASN A 211 -4.70 5.79 -12.54
CA ASN A 211 -3.26 5.67 -12.80
C ASN A 211 -2.63 4.30 -12.42
N CYS A 212 -3.37 3.20 -12.53
CA CYS A 212 -2.86 1.85 -12.30
C CYS A 212 -2.82 1.05 -13.61
N PRO A 213 -1.77 1.22 -14.44
CA PRO A 213 -1.67 0.48 -15.68
C PRO A 213 -1.44 -1.01 -15.43
N GLU A 214 -1.99 -1.84 -16.30
CA GLU A 214 -1.71 -3.27 -16.34
C GLU A 214 -0.22 -3.52 -16.57
N ARG A 215 0.36 -4.47 -15.82
CA ARG A 215 1.76 -4.88 -15.97
C ARG A 215 1.84 -6.18 -16.75
N LYS A 216 2.59 -6.17 -17.85
CA LYS A 216 2.88 -7.38 -18.62
C LYS A 216 4.14 -8.05 -18.09
N TRP A 217 3.98 -9.18 -17.41
CA TRP A 217 5.07 -10.01 -16.92
C TRP A 217 5.20 -11.28 -17.76
N ASP A 218 6.25 -11.32 -18.59
CA ASP A 218 6.55 -12.42 -19.49
C ASP A 218 8.08 -12.65 -19.54
N PRO A 219 8.65 -13.25 -18.48
CA PRO A 219 10.08 -13.46 -18.40
C PRO A 219 10.65 -14.48 -19.40
N ASP A 220 9.78 -15.27 -20.06
CA ASP A 220 10.19 -16.31 -21.00
C ASP A 220 10.45 -15.76 -22.41
N HIS A 221 9.88 -14.60 -22.75
CA HIS A 221 10.00 -13.98 -24.08
C HIS A 221 10.82 -12.67 -24.09
N ILE A 222 11.84 -12.56 -23.21
CA ILE A 222 12.71 -11.37 -23.15
C ILE A 222 13.80 -11.43 -24.24
N SER A 223 13.81 -10.46 -25.17
CA SER A 223 14.86 -10.33 -26.20
C SER A 223 16.21 -9.86 -25.62
N LEU A 224 17.30 -9.94 -26.40
CA LEU A 224 18.59 -9.40 -25.97
C LEU A 224 18.54 -7.88 -25.76
N ALA A 225 17.80 -7.16 -26.61
CA ALA A 225 17.63 -5.71 -26.48
C ALA A 225 16.88 -5.35 -25.19
N ASP A 226 15.83 -6.10 -24.86
CA ASP A 226 15.07 -5.91 -23.62
C ASP A 226 15.94 -6.13 -22.39
N LYS A 227 16.79 -7.17 -22.39
CA LYS A 227 17.75 -7.41 -21.29
C LYS A 227 18.67 -6.22 -21.04
N VAL A 228 19.21 -5.63 -22.10
CA VAL A 228 20.08 -4.45 -21.97
C VAL A 228 19.28 -3.29 -21.38
N ASN A 229 18.08 -3.02 -21.90
CA ASN A 229 17.21 -1.94 -21.43
C ASN A 229 16.84 -2.10 -19.94
N TYR A 230 16.43 -3.30 -19.52
CA TYR A 230 16.07 -3.56 -18.13
C TYR A 230 17.26 -3.43 -17.17
N LEU A 231 18.46 -3.88 -17.58
CA LEU A 231 19.64 -3.78 -16.71
C LEU A 231 20.11 -2.34 -16.49
N ILE A 232 19.89 -1.45 -17.47
CA ILE A 232 20.22 -0.02 -17.36
C ILE A 232 19.08 0.84 -16.78
N ALA A 233 17.89 0.28 -16.58
CA ALA A 233 16.76 1.00 -15.98
C ALA A 233 17.09 1.48 -14.55
N SER A 234 16.67 2.71 -14.25
CA SER A 234 16.89 3.44 -12.99
C SER A 234 15.58 3.88 -12.34
#